data_AF-A0AA51RAJ2-F1
#
_entry.id   AF-A0AA51RAJ2-F1
#
_cell.length_a   1.000
_cell.length_b   1.000
_cell.length_c   1.000
_cell.angle_alpha   90.00
_cell.angle_beta   90.00
_cell.angle_gamma   90.00
#
_symmetry.space_group_name_H-M   'P 1'
#
loop_
_entity.id
_entity.type
_entity.pdbx_description
1 polymer ?
#
loop_
_entity_poly.entity_id
_entity_poly.type
_entity_poly.pdbx_seq_one_letter_code
_entity_poly.pdbx_strand_id
1 'polypeptide(L)'
;WYFLFAYAILRSIPNKLGGVIALVMSIAILFILPILHVNKSKGLQFYPLNQILFWYMVIIIILLTWIGARPVEDPYILTGQILTVLYFLYYLLNPMIIKIWDNLLN
;
A
#
# COMPACT_ATOMS: atom_id res chain seq x y z
N TRP A 1 15.99 -9.96 -2.47
CA TRP A 1 15.01 -9.63 -1.42
C TRP A 1 14.23 -8.36 -1.73
N TYR A 2 14.89 -7.22 -1.99
CA TYR A 2 14.24 -5.90 -2.16
C TYR A 2 13.12 -5.82 -3.21
N PHE A 3 13.20 -6.57 -4.32
CA PHE A 3 12.17 -6.58 -5.37
C PHE A 3 11.02 -7.57 -5.12
N LEU A 4 11.06 -8.36 -4.04
CA LEU A 4 10.06 -9.43 -3.81
C LEU A 4 8.66 -8.88 -3.59
N PHE A 5 8.50 -7.71 -2.98
CA PHE A 5 7.17 -7.11 -2.78
C PHE A 5 6.51 -6.77 -4.13
N ALA A 6 7.26 -6.16 -5.05
CA ALA A 6 6.78 -5.79 -6.37
C ALA A 6 6.51 -7.04 -7.23
N TYR A 7 7.36 -8.06 -7.10
CA TYR A 7 7.13 -9.37 -7.72
C TYR A 7 5.89 -10.07 -7.18
N ALA A 8 5.61 -9.99 -5.87
CA ALA A 8 4.39 -10.51 -5.28
C ALA A 8 3.15 -9.80 -5.86
N ILE A 9 3.22 -8.50 -6.09
CA ILE A 9 2.13 -7.74 -6.71
C ILE A 9 1.88 -8.19 -8.16
N LEU A 10 2.95 -8.35 -8.95
CA LEU A 10 2.88 -8.81 -10.34
C LEU A 10 2.14 -10.15 -10.48
N ARG A 11 2.50 -11.13 -9.64
CA ARG A 11 1.96 -12.50 -9.74
C ARG A 11 0.55 -12.65 -9.15
N SER A 12 0.10 -11.71 -8.33
CA SER A 12 -1.23 -11.77 -7.71
C SER A 12 -2.35 -11.47 -8.69
N ILE A 13 -2.07 -10.75 -9.78
CA ILE A 13 -3.07 -10.44 -10.82
C ILE A 13 -2.99 -11.48 -11.93
N PRO A 14 -4.07 -12.26 -12.21
CA PRO A 14 -4.05 -13.35 -13.18
C PRO A 14 -3.99 -12.90 -14.66
N ASN A 15 -3.72 -11.62 -14.93
CA ASN A 15 -3.59 -11.04 -16.26
C ASN A 15 -2.17 -10.50 -16.49
N LYS A 16 -1.56 -10.87 -17.61
CA LYS A 16 -0.17 -10.49 -17.96
C LYS A 16 0.04 -8.98 -18.05
N LEU A 17 -0.88 -8.25 -18.68
CA LEU A 17 -0.79 -6.78 -18.78
C LEU A 17 -1.12 -6.13 -17.43
N GLY A 18 -2.18 -6.59 -16.76
CA GLY A 18 -2.61 -6.05 -15.47
C GLY A 18 -1.53 -6.16 -14.39
N GLY A 19 -0.83 -7.29 -14.31
CA GLY A 19 0.27 -7.49 -13.37
C GLY A 19 1.44 -6.53 -13.61
N VAL A 20 1.83 -6.29 -14.87
CA VAL A 20 2.91 -5.36 -15.21
C VAL A 20 2.53 -3.92 -14.85
N ILE A 21 1.29 -3.52 -15.14
CA ILE A 21 0.77 -2.20 -14.76
C ILE A 21 0.80 -2.03 -13.24
N ALA A 22 0.34 -3.03 -12.49
CA ALA A 22 0.34 -2.97 -11.03
C ALA A 22 1.76 -2.93 -10.44
N LEU A 23 2.72 -3.65 -11.02
CA LEU A 23 4.12 -3.57 -10.61
C LEU A 23 4.66 -2.15 -10.79
N VAL A 24 4.49 -1.56 -11.98
CA VAL A 24 4.96 -0.19 -12.24
C VAL A 24 4.26 0.80 -11.32
N MET A 25 2.95 0.65 -11.14
CA MET A 25 2.15 1.50 -10.27
C MET A 25 2.60 1.41 -8.79
N SER A 26 3.02 0.24 -8.32
CA SER A 26 3.50 0.06 -6.94
C SER A 26 4.75 0.89 -6.61
N ILE A 27 5.56 1.20 -7.63
CA ILE A 27 6.73 2.06 -7.48
C ILE A 27 6.34 3.52 -7.79
N ALA A 28 5.56 3.72 -8.84
CA ALA A 28 5.15 5.05 -9.29
C ALA A 28 4.33 5.82 -8.24
N ILE A 29 3.56 5.11 -7.40
CA ILE A 29 2.73 5.72 -6.36
C ILE A 29 3.53 6.54 -5.35
N LEU A 30 4.82 6.23 -5.17
CA LEU A 30 5.71 7.00 -4.31
C LEU A 30 5.95 8.43 -4.82
N PHE A 31 5.93 8.66 -6.13
CA PHE A 31 6.02 10.00 -6.72
C PHE A 31 4.74 10.81 -6.54
N ILE A 32 3.61 10.13 -6.31
CA ILE A 32 2.30 10.76 -6.09
C ILE A 32 2.14 11.18 -4.62
N LEU A 33 2.90 10.56 -3.68
CA LEU A 33 2.83 10.85 -2.25
C LEU A 33 2.96 12.34 -1.89
N PRO A 34 3.93 13.12 -2.42
CA PRO A 34 4.05 14.54 -2.10
C PRO A 34 2.82 15.36 -2.50
N ILE A 35 2.15 14.95 -3.58
CA ILE A 35 0.96 15.62 -4.12
C ILE A 35 -0.28 15.31 -3.26
N LEU A 36 -0.35 14.08 -2.72
CA LEU A 36 -1.44 13.64 -1.84
C LEU A 36 -1.32 14.14 -0.40
N HIS A 37 -0.20 14.77 -0.02
CA HIS A 37 0.01 15.27 1.33
C HIS A 37 -0.70 16.62 1.53
N VAL A 38 -1.96 16.57 1.97
CA VAL A 38 -2.83 17.77 2.16
C VAL A 38 -2.93 18.22 3.62
N ASN A 39 -2.02 17.77 4.48
CA ASN A 39 -2.08 18.00 5.92
C ASN A 39 -1.88 19.48 6.28
N LYS A 40 -2.72 19.99 7.19
CA LYS A 40 -2.53 21.34 7.77
C LYS A 40 -1.29 21.44 8.67
N SER A 41 -0.86 20.33 9.30
CA SER A 41 0.31 20.30 10.18
C SER A 41 1.47 19.50 9.57
N LYS A 42 2.70 19.99 9.81
CA LYS A 42 3.94 19.37 9.30
C LYS A 42 4.34 18.18 10.19
N GLY A 43 3.63 17.06 10.06
CA GLY A 43 4.03 15.78 10.66
C GLY A 43 2.87 14.87 11.04
N LEU A 44 3.10 13.55 10.98
CA LEU A 44 2.12 12.55 11.42
C LEU A 44 1.91 12.51 12.94
N GLN A 45 2.75 13.20 13.74
CA GLN A 45 2.65 13.20 15.20
C GLN A 45 1.27 13.66 15.69
N PHE A 46 0.62 14.57 14.98
CA PHE A 46 -0.69 15.12 15.32
C PHE A 46 -1.88 14.34 14.73
N TYR A 47 -1.62 13.27 13.97
CA TYR A 47 -2.63 12.44 13.32
C TYR A 47 -2.52 10.98 13.81
N PRO A 48 -3.05 10.64 15.00
CA PRO A 48 -2.91 9.30 15.59
C PRO A 48 -3.49 8.19 14.70
N LEU A 49 -4.62 8.44 14.02
CA LEU A 49 -5.20 7.48 13.06
C LEU A 49 -4.25 7.18 11.90
N ASN A 50 -3.59 8.21 11.36
CA ASN A 50 -2.64 8.05 10.26
C ASN A 50 -1.35 7.35 10.70
N GLN A 51 -0.93 7.47 11.96
CA GLN A 51 0.19 6.69 12.48
C GLN A 51 -0.12 5.19 12.45
N ILE A 52 -1.34 4.80 12.86
CA ILE A 52 -1.78 3.40 12.81
C ILE A 52 -1.78 2.90 11.35
N LEU A 53 -2.33 3.69 10.42
CA LEU A 53 -2.35 3.33 8.99
C LEU A 53 -0.93 3.18 8.43
N PHE A 54 0.00 4.05 8.82
CA PHE A 54 1.39 3.96 8.39
C PHE A 54 2.04 2.64 8.83
N TRP A 55 1.86 2.24 10.10
CA TRP A 55 2.35 0.94 10.57
C TRP A 55 1.69 -0.23 9.86
N TYR A 56 0.40 -0.12 9.54
CA TYR A 56 -0.29 -1.12 8.73
C TYR A 56 0.32 -1.26 7.33
N MET A 57 0.66 -0.16 6.66
CA MET A 57 1.38 -0.19 5.38
C MET A 57 2.73 -0.90 5.51
N VAL A 58 3.50 -0.63 6.56
CA VAL A 58 4.79 -1.31 6.81
C VAL A 58 4.59 -2.82 6.96
N ILE A 59 3.59 -3.25 7.71
CA ILE A 59 3.25 -4.67 7.88
C ILE A 59 2.87 -5.30 6.53
N ILE A 60 2.06 -4.64 5.71
CA ILE A 60 1.69 -5.14 4.38
C ILE A 60 2.92 -5.34 3.49
N ILE A 61 3.86 -4.39 3.46
CA ILE A 61 5.08 -4.52 2.65
C ILE A 61 5.91 -5.73 3.09
N ILE A 62 6.04 -5.95 4.40
CA ILE A 62 6.75 -7.11 4.95
C ILE A 62 6.04 -8.41 4.53
N LEU A 63 4.71 -8.47 4.66
CA LEU A 63 3.92 -9.63 4.26
C LEU A 63 3.98 -9.90 2.76
N LEU A 64 3.92 -8.87 1.91
CA LEU A 64 4.10 -9.00 0.46
C LEU A 64 5.49 -9.54 0.11
N THR A 65 6.52 -9.07 0.79
CA THR A 65 7.90 -9.55 0.59
C THR A 65 8.02 -11.03 0.96
N TRP A 66 7.38 -11.44 2.06
CA TRP A 66 7.29 -12.84 2.46
C TRP A 66 6.53 -13.70 1.45
N ILE A 67 5.35 -13.25 1.01
CA ILE A 67 4.55 -13.95 -0.01
C ILE A 67 5.36 -14.09 -1.29
N GLY A 68 6.07 -13.06 -1.74
CA GLY A 68 6.89 -13.10 -2.96
C GLY A 68 7.93 -14.23 -2.99
N ALA A 69 8.37 -14.71 -1.82
CA ALA A 69 9.31 -15.83 -1.69
C ALA A 69 8.65 -17.21 -1.62
N ARG A 70 7.32 -17.28 -1.46
CA ARG A 70 6.54 -18.54 -1.40
C ARG A 70 6.12 -19.01 -2.79
N PRO A 71 5.91 -20.33 -2.98
CA PRO A 71 5.40 -20.86 -4.25
C PRO A 71 4.00 -20.31 -4.58
N VAL A 72 3.64 -20.39 -5.86
CA VAL A 72 2.33 -19.94 -6.37
C VAL A 72 1.33 -21.07 -6.23
N GLU A 73 0.94 -21.33 -4.98
CA GLU A 73 0.00 -22.39 -4.60
C GLU A 73 -1.05 -21.79 -3.65
N ASP A 74 -2.23 -22.40 -3.57
CA ASP A 74 -3.19 -22.05 -2.53
C ASP A 74 -2.64 -22.45 -1.15
N PRO A 75 -2.77 -21.60 -0.10
CA PRO A 75 -3.55 -20.36 0.00
C PRO A 75 -2.75 -19.06 -0.31
N TYR A 76 -1.51 -19.17 -0.82
CA TYR A 76 -0.61 -18.02 -1.02
C TYR A 76 -1.05 -17.09 -2.15
N ILE A 77 -1.79 -17.61 -3.14
CA ILE A 77 -2.35 -16.81 -4.24
C ILE A 77 -3.39 -15.83 -3.69
N LEU A 78 -4.37 -16.33 -2.94
CA LEU A 78 -5.44 -15.53 -2.34
C LEU A 78 -4.88 -14.50 -1.35
N THR A 79 -3.94 -14.90 -0.49
CA THR A 79 -3.32 -13.97 0.46
C THR A 79 -2.54 -12.88 -0.25
N GLY A 80 -1.80 -13.20 -1.32
CA GLY A 80 -1.15 -12.21 -2.17
C GLY A 80 -2.16 -11.21 -2.74
N GLN A 81 -3.25 -11.69 -3.33
CA GLN A 81 -4.31 -10.83 -3.87
C GLN A 81 -4.89 -9.88 -2.84
N ILE A 82 -5.25 -10.38 -1.66
CA ILE A 82 -5.76 -9.55 -0.56
C ILE A 82 -4.74 -8.48 -0.17
N LEU A 83 -3.48 -8.85 0.01
CA LEU A 83 -2.41 -7.90 0.37
C LEU A 83 -2.16 -6.85 -0.72
N THR A 84 -2.24 -7.21 -2.00
CA THR A 84 -2.11 -6.24 -3.10
C THR A 84 -3.23 -5.19 -3.08
N VAL A 85 -4.47 -5.62 -2.82
CA VAL A 85 -5.62 -4.70 -2.73
C VAL A 85 -5.43 -3.76 -1.54
N LEU A 86 -5.05 -4.30 -0.38
CA LEU A 86 -4.79 -3.51 0.83
C LEU A 86 -3.65 -2.50 0.64
N TYR A 87 -2.60 -2.89 -0.08
CA TYR A 87 -1.47 -2.00 -0.40
C TYR A 87 -1.92 -0.76 -1.19
N PHE A 88 -2.67 -0.94 -2.28
CA PHE A 88 -3.17 0.20 -3.06
C PHE A 88 -4.25 1.00 -2.32
N LEU A 89 -5.09 0.32 -1.53
CA LEU A 89 -6.12 0.97 -0.73
C LEU A 89 -5.55 1.94 0.30
N TYR A 90 -4.40 1.63 0.91
CA TYR A 90 -3.72 2.52 1.86
C TYR A 90 -3.49 3.92 1.28
N TYR A 91 -2.98 4.01 0.05
CA TYR A 91 -2.66 5.30 -0.58
C TYR A 91 -3.89 6.14 -0.89
N LEU A 92 -5.05 5.50 -1.10
CA LEU A 92 -6.33 6.19 -1.27
C LEU A 92 -6.92 6.65 0.07
N LEU A 93 -6.86 5.81 1.10
CA LEU A 93 -7.45 6.08 2.43
C LEU A 93 -6.66 7.13 3.21
N ASN A 94 -5.33 7.14 3.10
CA ASN A 94 -4.47 8.04 3.87
C ASN A 94 -4.87 9.53 3.73
N PRO A 95 -4.99 10.13 2.53
CA PRO A 95 -5.39 11.53 2.38
C PRO A 95 -6.84 11.79 2.81
N MET A 96 -7.75 10.81 2.65
CA MET A 96 -9.14 10.95 3.09
C MET A 96 -9.23 11.10 4.60
N ILE A 97 -8.48 10.28 5.35
CA ILE A 97 -8.49 10.29 6.82
C ILE A 97 -7.84 11.56 7.37
N ILE A 98 -6.78 12.06 6.72
CA ILE A 98 -6.18 13.37 7.05
C ILE A 98 -7.23 14.47 6.94
N LYS A 99 -7.95 14.52 5.82
CA LYS A 99 -8.98 15.54 5.57
C LYS A 99 -10.12 15.47 6.59
N ILE A 100 -10.55 14.26 6.95
CA ILE A 100 -11.57 14.05 7.98
C ILE A 100 -11.07 14.56 9.33
N TRP A 101 -9.84 14.23 9.71
CA TRP A 101 -9.24 14.70 10.96
C TRP A 101 -9.09 16.22 10.99
N ASP A 102 -8.63 16.82 9.90
CA ASP A 102 -8.49 18.27 9.75
C ASP A 102 -9.83 19.02 9.79
N ASN A 103 -10.94 18.36 9.42
CA ASN A 103 -12.29 18.89 9.56
C ASN A 103 -12.85 18.73 10.96
N LEU A 104 -12.43 17.70 11.72
CA LEU A 104 -12.85 17.50 13.11
C LEU A 104 -12.16 18.49 14.08
N LEU A 105 -10.97 18.96 13.72
CA LEU A 105 -10.20 19.93 14.51
C LEU A 105 -10.60 21.39 14.24
N ASN A 106 -11.36 21.66 13.17
CA ASN A 106 -11.87 22.98 12.80
C ASN A 106 -13.30 23.17 13.31
#